data_AF-A0A4P5SVZ5-F1
#
_entry.id   AF-A0A4P5SVZ5-F1
#
_cell.length_a   1.000
_cell.length_b   1.000
_cell.length_c   1.000
_cell.angle_alpha   90.00
_cell.angle_beta   90.00
_cell.angle_gamma   90.00
#
_symmetry.space_group_name_H-M   'P 1'
#
loop_
_entity.id
_entity.type
_entity.pdbx_description
1 polymer ?
#
loop_
_entity_poly.entity_id
_entity_poly.type
_entity_poly.pdbx_seq_one_letter_code
_entity_poly.pdbx_strand_id
1 'polypeptide(L)' 'MPNPKRRHSNQRTRKRRTHYKLTHTPAIFASTETPGEFTVMHQVDRSTGRYRGRQVFALPTQTEEGA' A
#
# COMPACT_ATOMS: atom_id res chain seq x y z
N MET A 1 16.06 -12.59 37.80
CA MET A 1 15.82 -11.93 36.49
C MET A 1 16.75 -10.73 36.35
N PRO A 2 17.35 -10.47 35.18
CA PRO A 2 18.19 -9.31 34.97
C PRO A 2 17.32 -8.05 34.78
N ASN A 3 17.34 -7.15 35.77
CA ASN A 3 16.65 -5.87 35.69
C ASN A 3 17.58 -4.74 35.22
N PRO A 4 17.08 -3.79 34.42
CA PRO A 4 17.87 -2.63 34.00
C PRO A 4 18.26 -1.79 35.22
N LYS A 5 19.57 -1.62 35.44
CA LYS A 5 20.12 -0.84 36.57
C LYS A 5 19.78 0.64 36.49
N ARG A 6 19.62 1.19 35.27
CA ARG A 6 19.36 2.63 35.02
C ARG A 6 18.43 2.84 33.83
N ARG A 7 17.70 3.96 33.83
CA ARG A 7 16.91 4.43 32.69
C ARG A 7 17.83 4.78 31.52
N HIS A 8 17.47 4.35 30.31
CA HIS A 8 18.16 4.77 29.09
C HIS A 8 17.82 6.22 28.72
N SER A 9 18.81 6.97 28.24
CA SER A 9 18.58 8.33 27.75
C SER A 9 17.70 8.34 26.50
N ASN A 10 16.99 9.45 26.29
CA ASN A 10 16.17 9.63 25.09
C ASN A 10 17.03 9.55 23.81
N GLN A 11 18.28 10.01 23.86
CA GLN A 11 19.23 9.89 22.75
C GLN A 11 19.52 8.42 22.40
N ARG A 12 19.77 7.55 23.39
CA ARG A 12 20.02 6.12 23.16
C ARG A 12 18.79 5.43 22.55
N THR A 13 17.60 5.73 23.06
CA THR A 13 16.35 5.17 22.52
C THR A 13 16.11 5.60 21.08
N ARG A 14 16.35 6.88 20.74
CA ARG A 14 16.23 7.39 19.37
C ARG A 14 17.24 6.73 18.43
N LYS A 15 18.52 6.66 18.82
CA LYS A 15 19.58 5.97 18.07
C LYS A 15 19.26 4.49 17.85
N ARG A 16 18.67 3.80 18.83
CA ARG A 16 18.24 2.39 18.66
C ARG A 16 17.11 2.24 17.64
N ARG A 17 16.20 3.21 17.56
CA ARG A 17 15.02 3.18 16.65
C ARG A 17 15.30 3.77 15.26
N THR A 18 16.55 4.10 14.91
CA THR A 18 16.89 4.65 13.59
C THR A 18 16.60 3.67 12.45
N HIS A 19 16.83 2.38 12.66
CA HIS A 19 16.64 1.35 11.63
C HIS A 19 15.24 0.73 11.65
N TYR A 20 14.40 1.05 12.65
CA TYR A 20 12.99 0.68 12.66
C TYR A 20 12.22 1.65 11.75
N LYS A 21 12.28 1.38 10.44
CA LYS A 21 11.70 2.19 9.37
C LYS A 21 10.68 1.35 8.61
N LEU A 22 9.66 2.02 8.07
CA LEU A 22 8.73 1.40 7.15
C LEU A 22 9.47 1.19 5.83
N THR A 23 9.93 -0.03 5.58
CA THR A 23 10.67 -0.37 4.34
C THR A 23 9.72 -0.61 3.16
N HIS A 24 8.47 -0.99 3.43
CA HIS A 24 7.55 -1.43 2.40
C HIS A 24 6.83 -0.25 1.74
N THR A 25 7.47 0.36 0.74
CA THR A 25 6.80 1.21 -0.25
C THR A 25 6.35 0.34 -1.42
N PRO A 26 5.04 0.27 -1.75
CA PRO A 26 4.60 -0.50 -2.91
C PRO A 26 5.21 0.09 -4.18
N ALA A 27 5.60 -0.78 -5.12
CA ALA A 27 6.02 -0.35 -6.44
C ALA A 27 4.78 0.13 -7.21
N ILE A 28 4.78 1.40 -7.63
CA ILE A 28 3.68 2.04 -8.35
C ILE A 28 4.06 2.13 -9.83
N PHE A 29 3.09 1.87 -10.71
CA PHE A 29 3.24 1.93 -12.16
C PHE A 29 2.07 2.73 -12.78
N ALA A 30 2.29 3.37 -13.93
CA ALA A 30 1.23 4.06 -14.66
C ALA A 30 0.18 3.05 -15.10
N SER A 31 -1.10 3.32 -14.84
CA SER A 31 -2.15 2.40 -15.25
C SER A 31 -2.15 2.29 -16.79
N THR A 32 -2.37 1.08 -17.29
CA THR A 32 -2.41 0.82 -18.74
C THR A 32 -3.79 1.10 -19.35
N GLU A 33 -4.79 1.36 -18.50
CA GLU A 33 -6.19 1.39 -18.89
C GLU A 33 -6.81 2.77 -18.67
N THR A 34 -6.49 3.42 -17.56
CA THR A 34 -6.89 4.79 -17.23
C THR A 34 -5.70 5.73 -17.37
N PRO A 35 -5.60 6.50 -18.47
CA PRO A 35 -4.51 7.44 -18.63
C PRO A 35 -4.50 8.47 -17.48
N GLY A 36 -3.36 8.60 -16.82
CA GLY A 36 -3.17 9.54 -15.70
C GLY A 36 -3.34 8.92 -14.30
N GLU A 37 -3.80 7.68 -14.20
CA GLU A 37 -3.88 6.96 -12.92
C GLU A 37 -2.65 6.08 -12.66
N PHE A 38 -2.45 5.74 -11.39
CA PHE A 38 -1.36 4.90 -10.94
C PHE A 38 -1.89 3.66 -10.24
N THR A 39 -1.34 2.49 -10.58
CA THR A 39 -1.70 1.21 -9.96
C THR A 39 -0.48 0.54 -9.34
N VAL A 40 -0.72 -0.43 -8.45
CA VAL A 40 0.36 -1.21 -7.85
C VAL A 40 0.86 -2.24 -8.85
N MET A 41 2.17 -2.37 -8.99
CA MET A 41 2.79 -3.30 -9.92
C MET A 41 2.34 -4.74 -9.65
N HIS A 42 2.01 -5.46 -10.73
CA HIS A 42 1.53 -6.85 -10.71
C HIS A 42 0.22 -7.10 -9.94
N GLN A 43 -0.55 -6.06 -9.64
CA GLN A 43 -1.89 -6.21 -9.07
C GLN A 43 -2.96 -5.87 -10.12
N VAL A 44 -4.14 -6.46 -9.93
CA VAL A 44 -5.35 -6.08 -10.67
C VAL A 44 -5.78 -4.70 -10.20
N ASP A 45 -6.18 -3.85 -11.13
CA ASP A 45 -6.72 -2.56 -10.75
C ASP A 45 -8.07 -2.75 -10.05
N ARG A 46 -8.22 -2.13 -8.88
CA ARG A 46 -9.45 -2.23 -8.07
C ARG A 46 -10.58 -1.37 -8.64
N SER A 47 -10.24 -0.33 -9.41
CA SER A 47 -11.22 0.57 -10.01
C SER A 47 -11.89 -0.04 -11.25
N THR A 48 -11.12 -0.77 -12.08
CA THR A 48 -11.62 -1.36 -13.33
C THR A 48 -11.84 -2.88 -13.24
N GLY A 49 -11.19 -3.56 -12.28
CA GLY A 49 -11.24 -5.03 -12.16
C GLY A 49 -10.45 -5.76 -13.26
N ARG A 50 -9.51 -5.07 -13.90
CA ARG A 50 -8.76 -5.56 -15.05
C ARG A 50 -7.25 -5.58 -14.79
N TYR A 51 -6.55 -6.41 -15.56
CA TYR A 51 -5.10 -6.56 -15.50
C TYR A 51 -4.53 -6.70 -16.91
N ARG A 52 -3.64 -5.78 -17.28
CA ARG A 52 -2.99 -5.73 -18.61
C ARG A 52 -4.01 -5.80 -19.75
N GLY A 53 -5.10 -5.04 -19.64
CA GLY A 53 -6.16 -4.95 -20.66
C GLY A 53 -7.17 -6.09 -20.64
N ARG A 54 -6.99 -7.13 -19.81
CA ARG A 54 -7.93 -8.25 -19.67
C ARG A 54 -8.84 -8.05 -18.45
N GLN A 55 -10.14 -8.27 -18.62
CA GLN A 55 -11.09 -8.29 -17.52
C GLN A 55 -10.87 -9.54 -16.66
N VAL A 56 -10.61 -9.35 -15.36
CA VAL A 56 -10.40 -10.45 -14.41
C VAL A 56 -11.70 -10.75 -13.67
N PHE A 57 -12.42 -9.72 -13.21
CA PHE A 57 -13.73 -9.84 -12.60
C PHE A 57 -14.63 -8.69 -13.04
N ALA A 58 -15.91 -8.95 -13.28
CA ALA A 58 -16.89 -7.89 -13.49
C ALA A 58 -17.12 -7.18 -12.15
N LEU A 59 -16.94 -5.86 -12.13
CA LEU A 59 -17.43 -5.05 -11.03
C LEU A 59 -18.97 -4.98 -11.17
N PRO A 60 -19.73 -5.16 -10.07
CA PRO A 60 -21.16 -4.91 -10.12
C PRO A 60 -21.36 -3.41 -10.34
N THR A 61 -21.66 -3.02 -11.58
CA THR A 61 -22.09 -1.67 -11.90
C THR A 61 -23.36 -1.42 -11.08
N GLN A 62 -23.34 -0.39 -10.23
CA GLN A 62 -24.48 0.08 -9.45
C GLN A 62 -25.70 0.12 -10.39
N THR A 63 -26.61 -0.84 -10.20
CA THR A 63 -27.79 -1.02 -11.04
C THR A 63 -28.87 -0.09 -10.49
N GLU A 64 -29.23 0.92 -11.29
CA GLU A 64 -30.54 1.58 -11.33
C GLU A 64 -31.10 2.18 -10.02
N GLU A 65 -30.61 3.35 -9.61
CA GLU A 65 -31.37 4.27 -8.75
C GLU A 65 -31.69 5.55 -9.54
N GLY A 66 -32.93 5.63 -10.05
CA GLY A 66 -33.46 6.86 -10.65
C GLY A 66 -34.43 6.64 -11.81
N ALA A 67 -35.50 5.90 -11.57
CA ALA A 67 -36.75 6.00 -12.34
C ALA A 67 -37.85 6.51 -11.42
#